data_AF-A0A2N9J9D5-F1
#
_entry.id   AF-A0A2N9J9D5-F1
#
_cell.length_a   1.000
_cell.length_b   1.000
_cell.length_c   1.000
_cell.angle_alpha   90.00
_cell.angle_beta   90.00
_cell.angle_gamma   90.00
#
_symmetry.space_group_name_H-M   'P 1'
#
loop_
_entity.id
_entity.type
_entity.pdbx_description
1 polymer ?
#
loop_
_entity_poly.entity_id
_entity_poly.type
_entity_poly.pdbx_seq_one_letter_code
_entity_poly.pdbx_strand_id
1 'polypeptide(L)'
;MAYRTLKLQIQSAQALRYTNYIRGMRTYAYVFICDGNDNCISHKAKTDKDRDGDTNPKWNFDVMFSIDIPKAEQHSLTLVVKLMSHHSARPDTLIGEVRVPITELLEWFGDAAEDVHKVVNRYVVTSKGVEQGTLAFSYNFGNTLQHPPPDPTPVRGQPKVWKVLGSVSGPLIDAVMFLA
;
A
#
# COMPACT_ATOMS: atom_id res chain seq x y z
N MET A 1 12.08 -14.21 17.45
CA MET A 1 11.21 -13.39 16.59
C MET A 1 11.56 -13.72 15.15
N ALA A 2 10.60 -13.76 14.23
CA ALA A 2 10.87 -14.12 12.83
C ALA A 2 10.27 -13.03 11.95
N TYR A 3 11.11 -12.39 11.14
CA TYR A 3 10.73 -11.31 10.23
C TYR A 3 10.99 -11.73 8.79
N ARG A 4 10.10 -11.36 7.85
CA ARG A 4 10.38 -11.47 6.42
C ARG A 4 10.05 -10.16 5.72
N THR A 5 10.86 -9.82 4.71
CA THR A 5 10.58 -8.67 3.85
C THR A 5 9.62 -9.11 2.74
N LEU A 6 8.41 -8.55 2.75
CA LEU A 6 7.45 -8.67 1.66
C LEU A 6 7.77 -7.62 0.60
N LYS A 7 8.27 -8.06 -0.57
CA LYS A 7 8.45 -7.24 -1.76
C LYS A 7 7.18 -7.35 -2.61
N LEU A 8 6.54 -6.23 -2.89
CA LEU A 8 5.30 -6.14 -3.67
C LEU A 8 5.50 -5.23 -4.87
N GLN A 9 4.88 -5.59 -5.99
CA GLN A 9 4.70 -4.72 -7.13
C GLN A 9 3.22 -4.61 -7.47
N ILE A 10 2.64 -3.42 -7.31
CA ILE A 10 1.28 -3.13 -7.76
C ILE A 10 1.33 -2.79 -9.25
N GLN A 11 0.86 -3.72 -10.08
CA GLN A 11 1.09 -3.66 -11.52
C GLN A 11 0.02 -2.84 -12.22
N SER A 12 -1.23 -3.31 -12.16
CA SER A 12 -2.33 -2.72 -12.91
C SER A 12 -3.68 -3.11 -12.32
N ALA A 13 -4.73 -2.41 -12.72
CA ALA A 13 -6.10 -2.85 -12.52
C ALA A 13 -6.86 -2.87 -13.85
N GLN A 14 -7.94 -3.64 -13.92
CA GLN A 14 -8.76 -3.78 -15.12
C GLN A 14 -10.24 -3.73 -14.78
N ALA A 15 -11.04 -3.21 -15.73
CA ALA A 15 -12.50 -3.15 -15.66
C ALA A 15 -13.04 -2.53 -14.35
N LEU A 16 -12.34 -1.52 -13.83
CA LEU A 16 -12.75 -0.81 -12.63
C LEU A 16 -14.10 -0.14 -12.82
N ARG A 17 -14.85 -0.01 -11.72
CA ARG A 17 -16.11 0.73 -11.73
C ARG A 17 -15.87 2.16 -12.21
N TYR A 18 -16.59 2.56 -13.24
CA TYR A 18 -16.56 3.93 -13.72
C TYR A 18 -17.20 4.87 -12.69
N THR A 19 -16.44 5.85 -12.21
CA THR A 19 -16.91 6.80 -11.18
C THR A 19 -17.05 8.24 -11.69
N ASN A 20 -16.74 8.50 -12.96
CA ASN A 20 -16.69 9.85 -13.54
C ASN A 20 -17.45 9.97 -14.87
N TYR A 21 -18.68 10.48 -14.87
CA TYR A 21 -19.48 10.57 -16.11
C TYR A 21 -19.03 11.61 -17.15
N ILE A 22 -18.04 12.48 -16.86
CA ILE A 22 -17.74 13.68 -17.69
C ILE A 22 -16.27 13.77 -18.14
N ARG A 23 -15.32 13.19 -17.40
CA ARG A 23 -13.88 13.23 -17.72
C ARG A 23 -13.24 11.88 -17.38
N GLY A 24 -12.23 11.49 -18.15
CA GLY A 24 -11.46 10.26 -17.90
C GLY A 24 -10.99 10.12 -16.45
N MET A 25 -10.94 8.88 -15.96
CA MET A 25 -10.62 8.57 -14.58
C MET A 25 -9.11 8.60 -14.36
N ARG A 26 -8.66 9.43 -13.41
CA ARG A 26 -7.25 9.49 -12.99
C ARG A 26 -7.10 8.68 -11.73
N THR A 27 -6.36 7.58 -11.75
CA THR A 27 -6.40 6.60 -10.66
C THR A 27 -5.05 6.42 -10.00
N TYR A 28 -5.07 6.13 -8.70
CA TYR A 28 -3.89 5.78 -7.94
C TYR A 28 -4.26 4.78 -6.84
N ALA A 29 -3.28 4.08 -6.30
CA ALA A 29 -3.48 3.12 -5.22
C ALA A 29 -2.77 3.54 -3.93
N TYR A 30 -3.38 3.20 -2.80
CA TYR A 30 -2.71 3.15 -1.50
C TYR A 30 -2.46 1.70 -1.11
N VAL A 31 -1.27 1.41 -0.59
CA VAL A 31 -0.87 0.07 -0.14
C VAL A 31 -0.41 0.16 1.31
N PHE A 32 -0.98 -0.67 2.18
CA PHE A 32 -0.65 -0.72 3.60
C PHE A 32 -1.11 -2.04 4.21
N ILE A 33 -0.74 -2.28 5.48
CA ILE A 33 -1.08 -3.48 6.23
C ILE A 33 -1.91 -3.08 7.46
N CYS A 34 -3.02 -3.80 7.65
CA CYS A 34 -3.88 -3.69 8.82
C CYS A 34 -3.82 -4.94 9.69
N ASP A 35 -4.19 -4.81 10.95
CA ASP A 35 -4.56 -5.95 11.81
C ASP A 35 -6.03 -6.38 11.60
N GLY A 36 -6.44 -7.44 12.30
CA GLY A 36 -7.83 -7.95 12.25
C GLY A 36 -8.89 -7.01 12.81
N ASN A 37 -8.51 -5.88 13.41
CA ASN A 37 -9.40 -4.82 13.88
C ASN A 37 -9.41 -3.61 12.93
N ASP A 38 -8.89 -3.76 11.71
CA ASP A 38 -8.75 -2.73 10.68
C ASP A 38 -7.81 -1.57 11.06
N ASN A 39 -7.00 -1.72 12.11
CA ASN A 39 -6.00 -0.72 12.47
C ASN A 39 -4.80 -0.80 11.52
N CYS A 40 -4.44 0.31 10.88
CA CYS A 40 -3.26 0.39 10.03
C CYS A 40 -1.99 0.32 10.89
N ILE A 41 -1.19 -0.74 10.71
CA ILE A 41 0.03 -0.98 11.51
C ILE A 41 1.33 -0.69 10.72
N SER A 42 1.23 -0.51 9.40
CA SER A 42 2.37 -0.16 8.56
C SER A 42 2.31 1.30 8.09
N HIS A 43 3.41 1.76 7.48
CA HIS A 43 3.35 2.97 6.65
C HIS A 43 2.40 2.76 5.47
N LYS A 44 1.88 3.87 4.94
CA LYS A 44 0.97 3.88 3.79
C LYS A 44 1.72 4.34 2.54
N ALA A 45 1.97 3.41 1.62
CA ALA A 45 2.59 3.73 0.34
C ALA A 45 1.52 4.19 -0.66
N LYS A 46 1.90 5.08 -1.58
CA LYS A 46 1.00 5.67 -2.58
C LYS A 46 1.66 5.60 -3.95
N THR A 47 0.93 5.09 -4.94
CA THR A 47 1.39 5.09 -6.33
C THR A 47 1.26 6.48 -6.95
N ASP A 48 1.98 6.70 -8.06
CA ASP A 48 1.67 7.80 -8.95
C ASP A 48 0.28 7.63 -9.57
N LYS A 49 -0.24 8.75 -10.10
CA LYS A 49 -1.55 8.78 -10.77
C LYS A 49 -1.38 8.34 -12.22
N ASP A 50 -2.12 7.32 -12.63
CA ASP A 50 -2.34 7.05 -14.04
C ASP A 50 -3.44 7.99 -14.55
N ARG A 51 -3.15 8.73 -15.63
CA ARG A 51 -4.07 9.70 -16.23
C ARG A 51 -4.77 9.18 -17.48
N ASP A 52 -4.22 8.14 -18.08
CA ASP A 52 -4.55 7.70 -19.44
C ASP A 52 -5.18 6.30 -19.43
N GLY A 53 -4.94 5.50 -18.40
CA GLY A 53 -5.48 4.15 -18.28
C GLY A 53 -6.98 4.07 -17.96
N ASP A 54 -7.62 5.17 -17.55
CA ASP A 54 -9.05 5.26 -17.23
C ASP A 54 -9.54 4.14 -16.29
N THR A 55 -10.36 3.19 -16.77
CA THR A 55 -10.83 2.01 -16.00
C THR A 55 -9.82 0.86 -15.94
N ASN A 56 -8.71 0.96 -16.67
CA ASN A 56 -7.66 -0.06 -16.79
C ASN A 56 -6.26 0.51 -16.49
N PRO A 57 -6.05 1.07 -15.28
CA PRO A 57 -4.82 1.77 -14.98
C PRO A 57 -3.60 0.86 -14.82
N LYS A 58 -2.42 1.43 -15.06
CA LYS A 58 -1.11 0.79 -14.89
C LYS A 58 -0.21 1.66 -14.04
N TRP A 59 0.38 1.08 -13.00
CA TRP A 59 1.28 1.78 -12.08
C TRP A 59 2.69 1.19 -12.07
N ASN A 60 2.81 -0.15 -12.08
CA ASN A 60 4.08 -0.86 -11.90
C ASN A 60 4.91 -0.30 -10.73
N PHE A 61 4.24 -0.17 -9.57
CA PHE A 61 4.80 0.48 -8.39
C PHE A 61 5.32 -0.55 -7.38
N ASP A 62 6.60 -0.45 -7.04
CA ASP A 62 7.26 -1.32 -6.08
C ASP A 62 7.18 -0.77 -4.64
N VAL A 63 6.89 -1.65 -3.68
CA VAL A 63 6.83 -1.33 -2.25
C VAL A 63 7.29 -2.51 -1.42
N MET A 64 7.89 -2.24 -0.25
CA MET A 64 8.38 -3.26 0.66
C MET A 64 7.83 -3.07 2.07
N PHE A 65 7.50 -4.19 2.73
CA PHE A 65 7.09 -4.20 4.13
C PHE A 65 7.92 -5.22 4.93
N SER A 66 8.23 -4.89 6.18
CA SER A 66 8.77 -5.84 7.15
C SER A 66 7.63 -6.51 7.89
N ILE A 67 7.49 -7.83 7.75
CA ILE A 67 6.42 -8.62 8.36
C ILE A 67 6.96 -9.37 9.56
N ASP A 68 6.38 -9.13 10.72
CA ASP A 68 6.58 -9.92 11.93
C ASP A 68 5.69 -11.18 11.84
N ILE A 69 6.29 -12.34 11.55
CA ILE A 69 5.56 -13.57 11.21
C ILE A 69 4.64 -14.04 12.36
N PRO A 70 5.10 -14.13 13.62
CA PRO A 70 4.20 -14.44 14.75
C PRO A 70 3.01 -13.48 14.85
N LYS A 71 3.22 -12.18 14.62
CA LYS A 71 2.11 -11.21 14.63
C LYS A 71 1.19 -11.35 13.43
N ALA A 72 1.72 -11.73 12.26
CA ALA A 72 0.93 -12.01 11.07
C ALA A 72 -0.13 -13.08 11.34
N GLU A 73 0.27 -14.15 12.02
CA GLU A 73 -0.61 -15.26 12.42
C GLU A 73 -1.55 -14.86 13.56
N GLN A 74 -1.02 -14.26 14.63
CA GLN A 74 -1.80 -13.93 15.83
C GLN A 74 -2.84 -12.84 15.60
N HIS A 75 -2.48 -11.79 14.85
CA HIS A 75 -3.33 -10.60 14.65
C HIS A 75 -4.04 -10.61 13.29
N SER A 76 -3.95 -11.70 12.53
CA SER A 76 -4.58 -11.84 11.21
C SER A 76 -4.25 -10.65 10.29
N LEU A 77 -2.95 -10.36 10.16
CA LEU A 77 -2.50 -9.19 9.38
C LEU A 77 -2.97 -9.32 7.94
N THR A 78 -3.42 -8.20 7.38
CA THR A 78 -4.04 -8.13 6.05
C THR A 78 -3.37 -7.04 5.22
N LEU A 79 -2.88 -7.41 4.03
CA LEU A 79 -2.50 -6.46 2.99
C LEU A 79 -3.76 -5.80 2.44
N VAL A 80 -3.78 -4.47 2.44
CA VAL A 80 -4.89 -3.67 1.90
C VAL A 80 -4.37 -2.79 0.77
N VAL A 81 -5.00 -2.92 -0.40
CA VAL A 81 -4.79 -2.04 -1.55
C VAL A 81 -6.07 -1.27 -1.84
N LYS A 82 -6.08 0.04 -1.59
CA LYS A 82 -7.22 0.93 -1.87
C LYS A 82 -7.02 1.66 -3.19
N LEU A 83 -7.96 1.51 -4.11
CA LEU A 83 -7.95 2.15 -5.41
C LEU A 83 -8.77 3.45 -5.33
N MET A 84 -8.13 4.57 -5.66
CA MET A 84 -8.71 5.90 -5.53
C MET A 84 -8.80 6.56 -6.90
N SER A 85 -9.91 7.26 -7.15
CA SER A 85 -10.03 8.19 -8.27
C SER A 85 -9.69 9.59 -7.79
N HIS A 86 -8.73 10.22 -8.46
CA HIS A 86 -8.35 11.59 -8.23
C HIS A 86 -9.26 12.56 -8.97
N HIS A 87 -9.71 13.60 -8.26
CA HIS A 87 -10.48 14.69 -8.86
C HIS A 87 -9.83 16.04 -8.59
N SER A 88 -9.85 16.93 -9.58
CA SER A 88 -9.19 18.24 -9.45
C SER A 88 -10.02 19.26 -8.66
N ALA A 89 -11.34 19.14 -8.64
CA ALA A 89 -12.27 20.12 -8.07
C ALA A 89 -13.14 19.58 -6.93
N ARG A 90 -13.00 18.29 -6.58
CA ARG A 90 -13.77 17.63 -5.52
C ARG A 90 -12.88 16.62 -4.79
N PRO A 91 -13.28 16.13 -3.60
CA PRO A 91 -12.52 15.12 -2.89
C PRO A 91 -12.34 13.84 -3.71
N ASP A 92 -11.16 13.23 -3.60
CA ASP A 92 -10.85 11.94 -4.19
C ASP A 92 -11.82 10.86 -3.69
N THR A 93 -12.27 9.99 -4.58
CA THR A 93 -13.28 8.97 -4.27
C THR A 93 -12.67 7.59 -4.25
N LEU A 94 -13.04 6.78 -3.26
CA LEU A 94 -12.72 5.34 -3.24
C LEU A 94 -13.48 4.64 -4.38
N ILE A 95 -12.74 3.91 -5.21
CA ILE A 95 -13.31 3.05 -6.27
C ILE A 95 -13.65 1.70 -5.66
N GLY A 96 -12.69 1.14 -4.93
CA GLY A 96 -12.80 -0.14 -4.22
C GLY A 96 -11.45 -0.52 -3.62
N GLU A 97 -11.40 -1.69 -3.01
CA GLU A 97 -10.22 -2.19 -2.34
C GLU A 97 -10.03 -3.70 -2.54
N VAL A 98 -8.79 -4.13 -2.37
CA VAL A 98 -8.41 -5.53 -2.29
C VAL A 98 -7.83 -5.76 -0.91
N ARG A 99 -8.26 -6.85 -0.26
CA ARG A 99 -7.79 -7.28 1.05
C ARG A 99 -7.27 -8.70 0.92
N VAL A 100 -6.03 -8.95 1.31
CA VAL A 100 -5.41 -10.28 1.25
C VAL A 100 -4.72 -10.57 2.58
N PRO A 101 -5.09 -11.64 3.30
CA PRO A 101 -4.38 -12.06 4.50
C PRO A 101 -2.90 -12.30 4.21
N ILE A 102 -2.03 -11.82 5.08
CA ILE A 102 -0.58 -12.02 4.95
C ILE A 102 -0.23 -13.51 5.09
N THR A 103 -0.98 -14.26 5.91
CA THR A 103 -0.84 -15.72 6.05
C THR A 103 -1.06 -16.45 4.72
N GLU A 104 -2.08 -16.05 3.94
CA GLU A 104 -2.33 -16.59 2.59
C GLU A 104 -1.14 -16.36 1.65
N LEU A 105 -0.52 -15.18 1.74
CA LEU A 105 0.66 -14.86 0.94
C LEU A 105 1.87 -15.72 1.36
N LEU A 106 2.05 -15.96 2.66
CA LEU A 106 3.15 -16.73 3.25
C LEU A 106 3.06 -18.23 2.93
N GLU A 107 1.85 -18.82 2.98
CA GLU A 107 1.61 -20.24 2.68
C GLU A 107 2.15 -20.67 1.31
N TRP A 108 2.10 -19.76 0.33
CA TRP A 108 2.64 -20.04 -1.00
C TRP A 108 4.17 -20.13 -1.04
N PHE A 109 4.85 -19.34 -0.20
CA PHE A 109 6.30 -19.17 -0.29
C PHE A 109 7.09 -20.15 0.58
N GLY A 110 6.50 -20.81 1.58
CA GLY A 110 7.19 -21.83 2.39
C GLY A 110 8.63 -21.43 2.76
N ASP A 111 9.59 -22.27 2.40
CA ASP A 111 11.05 -22.00 2.42
C ASP A 111 11.65 -21.78 1.01
N ALA A 112 10.83 -21.42 0.03
CA ALA A 112 11.24 -21.30 -1.37
C ALA A 112 12.19 -20.11 -1.62
N ALA A 113 13.03 -20.28 -2.64
CA ALA A 113 14.15 -19.41 -3.01
C ALA A 113 13.76 -17.94 -3.27
N GLU A 114 14.71 -17.05 -2.95
CA GLU A 114 14.63 -15.57 -2.95
C GLU A 114 14.16 -14.89 -4.25
N ASP A 115 14.00 -15.62 -5.37
CA ASP A 115 13.80 -15.04 -6.71
C ASP A 115 12.49 -15.47 -7.41
N VAL A 116 11.62 -16.26 -6.76
CA VAL A 116 10.32 -16.59 -7.34
C VAL A 116 9.34 -15.45 -7.08
N HIS A 117 8.75 -14.87 -8.13
CA HIS A 117 7.68 -13.89 -8.00
C HIS A 117 6.34 -14.55 -8.32
N LYS A 118 5.37 -14.47 -7.41
CA LYS A 118 4.00 -14.90 -7.68
C LYS A 118 3.20 -13.72 -8.19
N VAL A 119 2.56 -13.88 -9.35
CA VAL A 119 1.57 -12.92 -9.86
C VAL A 119 0.19 -13.33 -9.35
N VAL A 120 -0.56 -12.37 -8.83
CA VAL A 120 -1.89 -12.56 -8.26
C VAL A 120 -2.86 -11.58 -8.92
N ASN A 121 -4.03 -12.08 -9.27
CA ASN A 121 -5.19 -11.27 -9.62
C ASN A 121 -6.26 -11.42 -8.53
N ARG A 122 -6.77 -10.29 -8.03
CA ARG A 122 -7.84 -10.25 -7.02
C ARG A 122 -8.97 -9.33 -7.47
N TYR A 123 -10.20 -9.70 -7.16
CA TYR A 123 -11.35 -8.85 -7.42
C TYR A 123 -11.29 -7.60 -6.53
N VAL A 124 -11.61 -6.46 -7.13
CA VAL A 124 -11.73 -5.20 -6.41
C VAL A 124 -13.12 -5.11 -5.82
N VAL A 125 -13.22 -5.04 -4.49
CA VAL A 125 -14.49 -4.92 -3.77
C VAL A 125 -14.81 -3.45 -3.58
N THR A 126 -15.95 -3.01 -4.09
CA THR A 126 -16.41 -1.63 -3.93
C THR A 126 -16.92 -1.37 -2.50
N SER A 127 -17.12 -0.11 -2.12
CA SER A 127 -17.72 0.25 -0.82
C SER A 127 -19.13 -0.31 -0.59
N LYS A 128 -19.79 -0.81 -1.65
CA LYS A 128 -21.09 -1.49 -1.57
C LYS A 128 -20.97 -3.01 -1.39
N GLY A 129 -19.76 -3.54 -1.25
CA GLY A 129 -19.51 -4.99 -1.18
C GLY A 129 -19.61 -5.71 -2.52
N VAL A 130 -19.74 -4.99 -3.64
CA VAL A 130 -19.83 -5.58 -4.98
C VAL A 130 -18.42 -5.70 -5.57
N GLU A 131 -18.07 -6.88 -6.07
CA GLU A 131 -16.87 -7.13 -6.85
C GLU A 131 -16.99 -6.49 -8.24
N GLN A 132 -16.05 -5.62 -8.59
CA GLN A 132 -16.02 -4.95 -9.89
C GLN A 132 -14.58 -4.67 -10.32
N GLY A 133 -14.16 -5.35 -11.37
CA GLY A 133 -12.80 -5.26 -11.89
C GLY A 133 -11.81 -6.09 -11.08
N THR A 134 -10.55 -6.07 -11.51
CA THR A 134 -9.48 -6.85 -10.90
C THR A 134 -8.23 -6.01 -10.70
N LEU A 135 -7.46 -6.35 -9.67
CA LEU A 135 -6.13 -5.82 -9.39
C LEU A 135 -5.10 -6.92 -9.63
N ALA A 136 -4.13 -6.64 -10.49
CA ALA A 136 -2.94 -7.45 -10.71
C ALA A 136 -1.79 -6.90 -9.85
N PHE A 137 -1.18 -7.76 -9.05
CA PHE A 137 0.05 -7.45 -8.34
C PHE A 137 0.96 -8.69 -8.29
N SER A 138 2.26 -8.48 -8.17
CA SER A 138 3.20 -9.56 -7.88
C SER A 138 3.82 -9.39 -6.50
N TYR A 139 4.26 -10.50 -5.92
CA TYR A 139 4.95 -10.48 -4.64
C TYR A 139 6.00 -11.58 -4.50
N ASN A 140 6.92 -11.35 -3.57
CA ASN A 140 7.98 -12.26 -3.14
C ASN A 140 8.32 -11.97 -1.67
N PHE A 141 8.65 -13.02 -0.90
CA PHE A 141 9.20 -12.90 0.44
C PHE A 141 10.71 -13.14 0.44
N GLY A 142 11.47 -12.21 1.02
CA GLY A 142 12.88 -12.41 1.32
C GLY A 142 13.11 -13.40 2.48
N ASN A 143 14.38 -13.68 2.75
CA ASN A 143 14.82 -14.58 3.81
C ASN A 143 14.23 -14.22 5.19
N THR A 144 14.01 -15.26 6.01
CA THR A 144 13.61 -15.09 7.41
C THR A 144 14.78 -14.51 8.22
N LEU A 145 14.56 -13.37 8.85
CA LEU A 145 15.50 -12.73 9.77
C LEU A 145 15.04 -12.93 11.21
N GLN A 146 15.96 -13.19 12.13
CA GLN A 146 15.63 -13.34 13.56
C GLN A 146 15.34 -12.00 14.25
N HIS A 147 15.75 -10.89 13.65
CA HIS A 147 15.52 -9.51 14.09
C HIS A 147 14.90 -8.72 12.93
N PRO A 148 14.16 -7.62 13.21
CA PRO A 148 13.66 -6.78 12.13
C PRO A 148 14.84 -6.30 11.29
N PRO A 149 14.71 -6.23 9.95
CA PRO A 149 15.76 -5.69 9.11
C PRO A 149 16.14 -4.30 9.63
N PRO A 150 17.44 -3.98 9.72
CA PRO A 150 17.86 -2.64 10.11
C PRO A 150 17.18 -1.63 9.18
N ASP A 151 16.69 -0.53 9.73
CA ASP A 151 16.19 0.60 8.93
C ASP A 151 17.16 0.85 7.78
N PRO A 152 16.68 1.14 6.55
CA PRO A 152 17.54 1.28 5.39
C PRO A 152 18.65 2.28 5.72
N THR A 153 19.84 1.75 5.96
CA THR A 153 21.02 2.56 6.22
C THR A 153 21.26 3.32 4.93
N PRO A 154 21.37 4.66 4.97
CA PRO A 154 21.54 5.43 3.75
C PRO A 154 22.84 4.99 3.09
N VAL A 155 22.72 4.25 1.97
CA VAL A 155 23.84 3.98 1.08
C VAL A 155 24.34 5.36 0.64
N ARG A 156 25.56 5.68 1.05
CA ARG A 156 26.25 6.91 0.70
C ARG A 156 26.27 7.04 -0.82
N GLY A 157 25.41 7.90 -1.38
CA GLY A 157 25.41 8.22 -2.81
C GLY A 157 24.06 8.35 -3.52
N GLN A 158 22.91 8.05 -2.90
CA GLN A 158 21.60 8.28 -3.54
C GLN A 158 20.86 9.51 -2.98
N PRO A 159 20.33 10.41 -3.82
CA PRO A 159 19.59 11.57 -3.36
C PRO A 159 18.24 11.16 -2.78
N LYS A 160 18.01 11.54 -1.52
CA LYS A 160 16.78 11.35 -0.76
C LYS A 160 15.62 12.08 -1.44
N VAL A 161 14.55 11.37 -1.80
CA VAL A 161 13.22 11.97 -1.98
C VAL A 161 12.23 11.21 -1.13
N TRP A 162 12.18 11.50 0.17
CA TRP A 162 11.03 11.16 1.00
C TRP A 162 10.59 12.43 1.73
N LYS A 163 9.54 13.08 1.23
CA LYS A 163 8.79 14.07 2.01
C LYS A 163 7.84 13.30 2.91
N VAL A 164 8.21 13.17 4.19
CA VAL A 164 7.26 12.91 5.26
C VAL A 164 6.40 14.17 5.42
N LEU A 165 5.11 14.06 5.16
CA LEU A 165 4.15 15.15 5.39
C LEU A 165 3.24 14.78 6.56
N GLY A 166 3.42 15.50 7.67
CA GLY A 166 2.36 15.83 8.60
C GLY A 166 2.36 15.10 9.93
N SER A 167 3.24 15.51 10.85
CA SER A 167 2.92 15.52 12.27
C SER A 167 2.00 16.71 12.53
N VAL A 168 0.77 16.48 12.99
CA VAL A 168 -0.10 17.54 13.53
C VAL A 168 0.20 17.63 15.02
N SER A 169 1.00 18.62 15.39
CA SER A 169 1.13 19.08 16.78
C SER A 169 -0.18 19.77 17.19
N GLY A 170 -0.81 19.27 18.25
CA GLY A 170 -1.82 20.02 19.00
C GLY A 170 -1.20 21.21 19.75
N PRO A 171 -2.02 22.16 20.22
CA PRO A 171 -1.60 23.50 20.62
C PRO A 171 -1.30 23.58 22.12
N LEU A 172 -0.41 24.52 22.53
CA LEU A 172 -0.64 25.42 23.67
C LEU A 172 0.58 26.33 24.00
N ILE A 173 0.21 27.59 24.26
CA ILE A 173 0.81 28.59 25.16
C ILE A 173 1.69 29.70 24.55
N ASP A 174 1.14 30.90 24.69
CA ASP A 174 1.73 32.24 24.67
C ASP A 174 3.13 32.38 25.28
N ALA A 175 3.94 33.24 24.66
CA ALA A 175 4.66 34.27 25.42
C ALA A 175 5.10 35.42 24.48
N VAL A 176 4.60 36.60 24.84
CA VAL A 176 4.98 37.97 24.51
C VAL A 176 6.49 38.21 24.50
N MET A 177 6.91 39.25 23.74
CA MET A 177 8.14 40.07 23.77
C MET A 177 8.93 40.00 22.44
N PHE A 178 9.40 41.06 21.77
CA PHE A 178 9.77 42.43 22.14
C PHE A 178 9.73 43.36 20.88
N LEU A 179 9.54 44.65 21.16
CA LEU A 179 9.70 45.90 20.38
C LEU A 179 10.57 45.92 19.11
N ALA A 180 10.08 46.62 18.08
CA ALA A 180 10.55 47.95 17.63
C ALA A 180 9.53 48.58 16.68
#